data_AF-A0A8T9C155-F1
#
_entry.id   AF-A0A8T9C155-F1
#
_cell.length_a   1.000
_cell.length_b   1.000
_cell.length_c   1.000
_cell.angle_alpha   90.00
_cell.angle_beta   90.00
_cell.angle_gamma   90.00
#
_symmetry.space_group_name_H-M   'P 1'
#
loop_
_entity.id
_entity.type
_entity.pdbx_description
1 polymer ?
#
loop_
_entity_poly.entity_id
_entity_poly.type
_entity_poly.pdbx_seq_one_letter_code
_entity_poly.pdbx_strand_id
1 'polypeptide(L)'
;MDMSKKQSRYATIDERDELDDLDLENDSDTTLASSGFLAKKSERLSRYEKSLKLSTALTWVRWGVVVFLQGIILFLLIPSSGVLDMGWSSVKTETGGDINGLYVPKTHKYTLLTPDEEKFVPNMTSNDNRMEIRKNWDMLMPQTPVGSGTVQIPDYLDHPMLGKPIVTDPIHSGAIFEASWTHALHCLYYTVDTYHQLVVNGTFGFKGERNDYHAAHCFEYLRNQILCMADMTLEGSESLLDATGEGQAHMCRNREEAISWIEDRRVDDVQSIVGP
;
A
#
# COMPACT_ATOMS: atom_id res chain seq x y z
N MET A 1 -25.45 36.59 2.64
CA MET A 1 -25.21 37.34 1.40
C MET A 1 -23.74 37.73 1.43
N ASP A 2 -22.86 37.35 0.52
CA ASP A 2 -23.02 36.82 -0.83
C ASP A 2 -21.77 35.99 -1.18
N MET A 3 -21.95 35.02 -2.07
CA MET A 3 -20.99 34.02 -2.49
C MET A 3 -20.00 34.61 -3.51
N SER A 4 -18.70 34.36 -3.35
CA SER A 4 -17.73 34.57 -4.44
C SER A 4 -17.31 33.22 -5.05
N LYS A 5 -17.57 33.15 -6.36
CA LYS A 5 -17.46 32.01 -7.27
C LYS A 5 -16.03 31.47 -7.43
N LYS A 6 -15.94 30.13 -7.50
CA LYS A 6 -14.89 29.41 -8.24
C LYS A 6 -15.01 29.73 -9.73
N GLN A 7 -13.90 30.00 -10.42
CA GLN A 7 -13.80 29.66 -11.84
C GLN A 7 -12.37 29.28 -12.26
N SER A 8 -12.33 28.08 -12.83
CA SER A 8 -11.23 27.42 -13.53
C SER A 8 -10.73 28.24 -14.74
N ARG A 9 -9.43 28.23 -15.01
CA ARG A 9 -8.85 28.65 -16.29
C ARG A 9 -7.90 27.57 -16.80
N TYR A 10 -8.46 26.65 -17.60
CA TYR A 10 -7.69 25.95 -18.63
C TYR A 10 -7.59 26.90 -19.83
N ALA A 11 -6.38 27.10 -20.34
CA ALA A 11 -6.11 27.86 -21.57
C ALA A 11 -5.96 26.88 -22.73
N THR A 12 -6.83 27.03 -23.72
CA THR A 12 -6.75 26.41 -25.05
C THR A 12 -5.73 27.19 -25.87
N ILE A 13 -4.78 26.50 -26.50
CA ILE A 13 -3.84 27.10 -27.47
C ILE A 13 -4.52 27.08 -28.83
N ASP A 14 -4.70 28.26 -29.42
CA ASP A 14 -5.30 28.48 -30.73
C ASP A 14 -4.26 28.35 -31.86
N GLU A 15 -4.73 27.78 -32.96
CA GLU A 15 -4.05 27.69 -34.26
C GLU A 15 -4.20 29.01 -35.02
N ARG A 16 -3.08 29.66 -35.34
CA ARG A 16 -2.72 30.26 -36.64
C ARG A 16 -1.68 31.36 -36.43
N ASP A 17 -0.55 31.23 -37.09
CA ASP A 17 -0.09 32.24 -38.05
C ASP A 17 1.17 31.74 -38.78
N GLU A 18 1.31 32.22 -40.01
CA GLU A 18 2.49 32.18 -40.90
C GLU A 18 2.67 30.93 -41.78
N LEU A 19 1.80 30.90 -42.79
CA LEU A 19 2.17 30.58 -44.17
C LEU A 19 3.31 31.52 -44.63
N ASP A 20 4.41 30.94 -45.10
CA ASP A 20 5.24 31.57 -46.13
C ASP A 20 5.61 30.49 -47.15
N ASP A 21 4.92 30.56 -48.29
CA ASP A 21 5.21 29.84 -49.51
C ASP A 21 6.54 30.32 -50.10
N LEU A 22 7.49 29.41 -50.30
CA LEU A 22 8.62 29.63 -51.20
C LEU A 22 8.80 28.43 -52.12
N ASP A 23 7.88 28.33 -53.08
CA ASP A 23 8.11 27.64 -54.34
C ASP A 23 9.12 28.45 -55.18
N LEU A 24 10.33 27.92 -55.33
CA LEU A 24 11.29 28.39 -56.33
C LEU A 24 11.45 27.33 -57.41
N GLU A 25 10.43 27.18 -58.25
CA GLU A 25 10.61 26.65 -59.60
C GLU A 25 10.90 27.82 -60.54
N ASN A 26 12.19 28.01 -60.82
CA ASN A 26 12.65 28.83 -61.93
C ASN A 26 13.33 27.91 -62.93
N ASP A 27 12.74 27.74 -64.11
CA ASP A 27 13.49 27.54 -65.34
C ASP A 27 12.61 27.94 -66.54
N SER A 28 13.03 29.03 -67.18
CA SER A 28 12.46 29.56 -68.42
C SER A 28 13.00 28.84 -69.66
N ASP A 29 12.32 29.12 -70.76
CA ASP A 29 12.12 28.34 -71.98
C ASP A 29 13.28 28.31 -73.00
N THR A 30 13.13 27.44 -74.01
CA THR A 30 13.76 27.38 -75.36
C THR A 30 15.08 26.60 -75.62
N THR A 31 14.85 25.41 -76.20
CA THR A 31 15.43 24.79 -77.43
C THR A 31 16.95 24.75 -77.74
N LEU A 32 17.36 23.51 -78.06
CA LEU A 32 18.42 23.02 -78.98
C LEU A 32 19.85 22.71 -78.46
N ALA A 33 20.13 21.39 -78.59
CA ALA A 33 21.40 20.70 -78.80
C ALA A 33 22.40 20.56 -77.65
N SER A 34 22.54 19.33 -77.13
CA SER A 34 23.71 18.46 -77.44
C SER A 34 23.72 17.23 -76.52
N SER A 35 24.17 16.11 -77.08
CA SER A 35 24.20 14.73 -76.58
C SER A 35 24.93 14.47 -75.24
N GLY A 36 25.34 15.51 -74.50
CA GLY A 36 25.94 15.39 -73.15
C GLY A 36 24.91 15.34 -72.01
N PHE A 37 23.67 15.77 -72.24
CA PHE A 37 22.66 15.88 -71.17
C PHE A 37 22.06 14.51 -70.76
N LEU A 38 22.03 13.54 -71.68
CA LEU A 38 21.47 12.21 -71.41
C LEU A 38 22.34 11.37 -70.46
N ALA A 39 23.67 11.49 -70.54
CA ALA A 39 24.58 10.80 -69.61
C ALA A 39 24.48 11.36 -68.17
N LYS A 40 24.36 12.68 -68.03
CA LYS A 40 24.25 13.35 -66.72
C LYS A 40 22.86 13.15 -66.07
N LYS A 41 21.80 13.05 -66.89
CA LYS A 41 20.44 12.70 -66.44
C LYS A 41 20.35 11.23 -66.02
N SER A 42 21.04 10.32 -66.71
CA SER A 42 21.15 8.90 -66.35
C SER A 42 21.87 8.70 -65.00
N GLU A 43 23.00 9.37 -64.76
CA GLU A 43 23.69 9.31 -63.46
C GLU A 43 22.86 9.94 -62.32
N ARG A 44 22.16 11.05 -62.57
CA ARG A 44 21.26 11.68 -61.58
C ARG A 44 20.05 10.80 -61.27
N LEU A 45 19.44 10.17 -62.27
CA LEU A 45 18.34 9.22 -62.09
C LEU A 45 18.79 7.95 -61.34
N SER A 46 19.97 7.41 -61.65
CA SER A 46 20.56 6.28 -60.94
C SER A 46 20.90 6.62 -59.48
N ARG A 47 21.40 7.83 -59.22
CA ARG A 47 21.69 8.32 -57.86
C ARG A 47 20.41 8.60 -57.07
N TYR A 48 19.36 9.10 -57.73
CA TYR A 48 18.03 9.29 -57.18
C TYR A 48 17.36 7.94 -56.84
N GLU A 49 17.43 6.95 -57.72
CA GLU A 49 16.96 5.58 -57.43
C GLU A 49 17.70 4.93 -56.26
N LYS A 50 19.03 5.11 -56.18
CA LYS A 50 19.85 4.61 -55.06
C LYS A 50 19.50 5.33 -53.75
N SER A 51 19.27 6.64 -53.81
CA SER A 51 18.80 7.46 -52.68
C SER A 51 17.40 7.07 -52.23
N LEU A 52 16.49 6.76 -53.15
CA LEU A 52 15.11 6.32 -52.86
C LEU A 52 15.08 4.93 -52.24
N LYS A 53 15.94 4.01 -52.70
CA LYS A 53 16.11 2.68 -52.10
C LYS A 53 16.72 2.77 -50.70
N LEU A 54 17.68 3.68 -50.49
CA LEU A 54 18.28 3.94 -49.18
C LEU A 54 17.27 4.58 -48.21
N SER A 55 16.46 5.55 -48.67
CA SER A 55 15.42 6.17 -47.84
C SER A 55 14.32 5.17 -47.48
N THR A 56 13.91 4.33 -48.42
CA THR A 56 12.95 3.26 -48.19
C THR A 56 13.50 2.26 -47.16
N ALA A 57 14.75 1.81 -47.33
CA ALA A 57 15.41 0.92 -46.36
C ALA A 57 15.51 1.55 -44.96
N LEU A 58 15.87 2.84 -44.85
CA LEU A 58 15.89 3.56 -43.58
C LEU A 58 14.51 3.62 -42.93
N THR A 59 13.44 3.84 -43.71
CA THR A 59 12.08 3.85 -43.17
C THR A 59 11.66 2.48 -42.64
N TRP A 60 12.00 1.39 -43.33
CA TRP A 60 11.74 0.02 -42.85
C TRP A 60 12.53 -0.32 -41.59
N VAL A 61 13.81 0.09 -41.51
CA VAL A 61 14.61 -0.06 -40.29
C VAL A 61 14.03 0.75 -39.15
N ARG A 62 13.60 1.99 -39.39
CA ARG A 62 12.94 2.83 -38.38
C ARG A 62 11.67 2.18 -37.85
N TRP A 63 10.80 1.68 -38.72
CA TRP A 63 9.59 0.97 -38.32
C TRP A 63 9.90 -0.34 -37.60
N GLY A 64 10.93 -1.08 -38.02
CA GLY A 64 11.41 -2.27 -37.32
C GLY A 64 11.85 -1.96 -35.89
N VAL A 65 12.62 -0.88 -35.69
CA VAL A 65 13.05 -0.41 -34.36
C VAL A 65 11.84 0.02 -33.52
N VAL A 66 10.87 0.75 -34.10
CA VAL A 66 9.66 1.19 -33.38
C VAL A 66 8.83 -0.01 -32.93
N VAL A 67 8.58 -0.99 -33.80
CA VAL A 67 7.81 -2.20 -33.45
C VAL A 67 8.54 -3.04 -32.40
N PHE A 68 9.87 -3.14 -32.49
CA PHE A 68 10.68 -3.84 -31.49
C PHE A 68 10.61 -3.17 -30.13
N LEU A 69 10.80 -1.85 -30.07
CA LEU A 69 10.69 -1.08 -28.83
C LEU A 69 9.27 -1.14 -28.25
N GLN A 70 8.23 -1.07 -29.10
CA GLN A 70 6.84 -1.25 -28.67
C GLN A 70 6.61 -2.64 -28.09
N GLY A 71 7.20 -3.69 -28.68
CA GLY A 71 7.17 -5.05 -28.16
C GLY A 71 7.85 -5.19 -26.80
N ILE A 72 9.00 -4.54 -26.60
CA ILE A 72 9.69 -4.49 -25.29
C ILE A 72 8.83 -3.78 -24.25
N ILE A 73 8.25 -2.63 -24.59
CA ILE A 73 7.37 -1.88 -23.68
C ILE A 73 6.18 -2.76 -23.27
N LEU A 74 5.52 -3.41 -24.22
CA LEU A 74 4.42 -4.33 -23.92
C LEU A 74 4.90 -5.51 -23.05
N PHE A 75 6.05 -6.11 -23.35
CA PHE A 75 6.62 -7.20 -22.55
C PHE A 75 6.94 -6.78 -21.11
N LEU A 76 7.52 -5.60 -20.91
CA LEU A 76 7.80 -5.04 -19.58
C LEU A 76 6.52 -4.66 -18.83
N LEU A 77 5.44 -4.35 -19.55
CA LEU A 77 4.14 -4.05 -18.95
C LEU A 77 3.33 -5.30 -18.57
N ILE A 78 3.59 -6.48 -19.17
CA ILE A 78 2.86 -7.73 -18.85
C ILE A 78 2.98 -8.15 -17.36
N PRO A 79 4.16 -8.09 -16.71
CA PRO A 79 4.27 -8.32 -15.27
C PRO A 79 3.54 -7.25 -14.45
N SER A 80 3.57 -5.98 -14.90
CA SER A 80 2.89 -4.87 -14.21
C SER A 80 1.36 -4.91 -14.37
N SER A 81 0.84 -5.56 -15.42
CA SER A 81 -0.59 -5.73 -15.66
C SER A 81 -1.18 -6.93 -14.91
N GLY A 82 -0.38 -7.67 -14.13
CA GLY A 82 -0.83 -8.80 -13.32
C GLY A 82 -1.22 -10.07 -14.12
N VAL A 83 -0.96 -10.10 -15.43
CA VAL A 83 -1.34 -11.22 -16.33
C VAL A 83 -0.38 -12.41 -16.19
N LEU A 84 0.89 -12.14 -15.85
CA LEU A 84 1.90 -13.14 -15.49
C LEU A 84 2.34 -12.90 -14.03
N ASP A 85 1.39 -12.82 -13.08
CA ASP A 85 1.77 -12.68 -11.68
C ASP A 85 2.50 -13.96 -11.22
N MET A 86 3.81 -13.83 -11.11
CA MET A 86 4.73 -14.90 -10.76
C MET A 86 4.71 -15.09 -9.24
N GLY A 87 3.55 -15.46 -8.70
CA GLY A 87 3.34 -15.80 -7.30
C GLY A 87 3.61 -14.68 -6.28
N TRP A 88 3.24 -14.99 -5.03
CA TRP A 88 3.60 -14.21 -3.87
C TRP A 88 5.11 -14.29 -3.62
N SER A 89 5.72 -13.18 -3.18
CA SER A 89 7.12 -13.13 -2.76
C SER A 89 7.23 -12.28 -1.50
N SER A 90 8.07 -12.67 -0.55
CA SER A 90 8.31 -11.95 0.70
C SER A 90 8.67 -10.45 0.49
N VAL A 91 9.32 -10.11 -0.62
CA VAL A 91 9.68 -8.72 -0.98
C VAL A 91 8.45 -7.85 -1.31
N LYS A 92 7.32 -8.46 -1.68
CA LYS A 92 6.06 -7.77 -1.97
C LYS A 92 5.17 -7.63 -0.73
N THR A 93 5.53 -8.25 0.41
CA THR A 93 4.74 -8.17 1.65
C THR A 93 4.95 -6.81 2.31
N GLU A 94 3.84 -6.16 2.65
CA GLU A 94 3.85 -4.89 3.36
C GLU A 94 4.01 -5.04 4.88
N THR A 95 4.33 -3.95 5.58
CA THR A 95 4.31 -3.95 7.05
C THR A 95 2.92 -4.32 7.57
N GLY A 96 2.86 -5.27 8.51
CA GLY A 96 1.60 -5.83 9.03
C GLY A 96 0.90 -6.78 8.06
N GLY A 97 1.52 -7.09 6.92
CA GLY A 97 1.06 -8.14 6.01
C GLY A 97 1.49 -9.52 6.47
N ASP A 98 0.80 -10.55 6.00
CA ASP A 98 1.15 -11.93 6.27
C ASP A 98 2.46 -12.32 5.56
N ILE A 99 3.43 -12.77 6.36
CA ILE A 99 4.76 -13.18 5.90
C ILE A 99 4.75 -14.52 5.16
N ASN A 100 3.67 -15.31 5.23
CA ASN A 100 3.54 -16.58 4.53
C ASN A 100 2.79 -16.46 3.18
N GLY A 101 2.20 -15.29 2.90
CA GLY A 101 1.46 -15.04 1.67
C GLY A 101 0.09 -15.71 1.58
N LEU A 102 -0.45 -16.20 2.69
CA LEU A 102 -1.81 -16.71 2.81
C LEU A 102 -2.83 -15.57 2.66
N TYR A 103 -2.52 -14.41 3.23
CA TYR A 103 -3.29 -13.18 3.02
C TYR A 103 -2.48 -12.13 2.24
N VAL A 104 -2.95 -11.82 1.02
CA VAL A 104 -2.39 -10.74 0.19
C VAL A 104 -3.43 -9.64 0.00
N PRO A 105 -3.20 -8.42 0.51
CA PRO A 105 -4.14 -7.32 0.38
C PRO A 105 -4.23 -6.86 -1.08
N LYS A 106 -5.46 -6.72 -1.58
CA LYS A 106 -5.73 -6.28 -2.97
C LYS A 106 -5.94 -4.78 -3.10
N THR A 107 -6.37 -4.13 -2.02
CA THR A 107 -6.79 -2.72 -2.02
C THR A 107 -6.50 -2.09 -0.68
N HIS A 108 -6.02 -0.85 -0.70
CA HIS A 108 -5.80 -0.03 0.49
C HIS A 108 -6.71 1.19 0.47
N LYS A 109 -7.19 1.60 1.64
CA LYS A 109 -8.06 2.76 1.79
C LYS A 109 -7.48 3.73 2.81
N TYR A 110 -7.34 4.99 2.42
CA TYR A 110 -7.07 6.07 3.36
C TYR A 110 -8.31 6.34 4.23
N THR A 111 -8.14 6.23 5.53
CA THR A 111 -9.20 6.48 6.52
C THR A 111 -8.65 7.41 7.59
N LEU A 112 -9.49 8.35 8.04
CA LEU A 112 -9.18 9.19 9.19
C LEU A 112 -9.46 8.40 10.47
N LEU A 113 -8.49 8.36 11.37
CA LEU A 113 -8.65 7.74 12.68
C LEU A 113 -9.43 8.69 13.60
N THR A 114 -10.74 8.50 13.66
CA THR A 114 -11.63 9.23 14.57
C THR A 114 -11.86 8.41 15.85
N PRO A 115 -11.45 8.90 17.03
CA PRO A 115 -11.74 8.22 18.29
C PRO A 115 -13.24 8.25 18.60
N ASP A 116 -13.74 7.21 19.26
CA ASP A 116 -15.14 7.07 19.69
C ASP A 116 -15.15 6.60 21.16
N GLU A 117 -14.59 7.44 22.03
CA GLU A 117 -14.40 7.16 23.46
C GLU A 117 -15.72 6.80 24.14
N GLU A 118 -16.82 7.51 23.83
CA GLU A 118 -18.12 7.25 24.45
C GLU A 118 -18.66 5.84 24.17
N LYS A 119 -18.33 5.26 23.01
CA LYS A 119 -18.83 3.95 22.61
C LYS A 119 -17.98 2.79 23.16
N PHE A 120 -16.67 2.96 23.15
CA PHE A 120 -15.73 1.86 23.43
C PHE A 120 -15.06 1.99 24.81
N VAL A 121 -14.84 3.20 25.30
CA VAL A 121 -14.18 3.45 26.58
C VAL A 121 -14.85 4.63 27.32
N PRO A 122 -16.15 4.55 27.64
CA PRO A 122 -16.87 5.63 28.30
C PRO A 122 -16.40 5.83 29.73
N ASN A 123 -16.92 6.88 30.38
CA ASN A 123 -16.59 7.23 31.75
C ASN A 123 -16.65 6.02 32.72
N MET A 124 -15.51 5.69 33.32
CA MET A 124 -15.28 4.48 34.12
C MET A 124 -15.74 4.65 35.59
N THR A 125 -16.89 5.30 35.80
CA THR A 125 -17.42 5.60 37.13
C THR A 125 -18.33 4.52 37.69
N SER A 126 -19.00 3.73 36.83
CA SER A 126 -19.90 2.65 37.25
C SER A 126 -19.85 1.47 36.29
N ASN A 127 -20.36 0.31 36.75
CA ASN A 127 -20.43 -0.93 35.97
C ASN A 127 -21.72 -1.04 35.11
N ASP A 128 -22.58 -0.02 35.11
CA ASP A 128 -23.96 -0.14 34.58
C ASP A 128 -24.00 -0.44 33.07
N ASN A 129 -23.07 0.14 32.30
CA ASN A 129 -22.96 0.00 30.85
C ASN A 129 -21.94 -1.05 30.40
N ARG A 130 -21.32 -1.79 31.33
CA ARG A 130 -20.20 -2.70 31.04
C ARG A 130 -20.52 -3.76 29.98
N MET A 131 -21.73 -4.34 30.02
CA MET A 131 -22.15 -5.35 29.04
C MET A 131 -22.42 -4.76 27.65
N GLU A 132 -22.87 -3.50 27.58
CA GLU A 132 -23.06 -2.79 26.32
C GLU A 132 -21.71 -2.46 25.69
N ILE A 133 -20.75 -1.98 26.50
CA ILE A 133 -19.38 -1.72 26.05
C ILE A 133 -18.76 -3.00 25.50
N ARG A 134 -18.82 -4.12 26.24
CA ARG A 134 -18.32 -5.42 25.78
C ARG A 134 -18.91 -5.79 24.41
N LYS A 135 -20.22 -5.62 24.24
CA LYS A 135 -20.88 -5.87 22.95
C LYS A 135 -20.35 -4.97 21.83
N ASN A 136 -20.07 -3.70 22.11
CA ASN A 136 -19.47 -2.79 21.12
C ASN A 136 -18.08 -3.29 20.69
N TRP A 137 -17.26 -3.79 21.62
CA TRP A 137 -15.97 -4.41 21.30
C TRP A 137 -16.12 -5.71 20.51
N ASP A 138 -17.05 -6.59 20.91
CA ASP A 138 -17.36 -7.82 20.16
C ASP A 138 -17.75 -7.49 18.71
N MET A 139 -18.41 -6.36 18.47
CA MET A 139 -18.80 -5.94 17.13
C MET A 139 -17.62 -5.55 16.21
N LEU A 140 -16.45 -5.23 16.76
CA LEU A 140 -15.24 -4.93 15.98
C LEU A 140 -14.58 -6.20 15.43
N MET A 141 -14.82 -7.34 16.08
CA MET A 141 -14.28 -8.62 15.64
C MET A 141 -15.01 -9.11 14.39
N PRO A 142 -14.38 -9.94 13.54
CA PRO A 142 -15.03 -10.52 12.37
C PRO A 142 -16.27 -11.33 12.79
N GLN A 143 -17.46 -10.88 12.37
CA GLN A 143 -18.74 -11.49 12.79
C GLN A 143 -19.20 -12.65 11.90
N THR A 144 -18.48 -12.95 10.81
CA THR A 144 -18.89 -13.95 9.80
C THR A 144 -17.69 -14.76 9.30
N PRO A 145 -17.59 -16.08 9.58
CA PRO A 145 -18.33 -16.90 10.55
C PRO A 145 -17.74 -16.72 11.96
N VAL A 146 -18.55 -17.02 12.99
CA VAL A 146 -18.16 -16.95 14.41
C VAL A 146 -16.81 -17.64 14.63
N GLY A 147 -15.81 -16.85 15.03
CA GLY A 147 -14.46 -17.38 15.23
C GLY A 147 -13.46 -16.40 15.82
N SER A 148 -13.85 -15.17 16.19
CA SER A 148 -12.94 -14.19 16.82
C SER A 148 -11.62 -13.95 16.06
N GLY A 149 -11.59 -14.14 14.74
CA GLY A 149 -10.35 -14.03 13.95
C GLY A 149 -9.55 -15.32 13.80
N THR A 150 -10.06 -16.45 14.31
CA THR A 150 -9.50 -17.77 14.10
C THR A 150 -9.72 -18.27 12.67
N VAL A 151 -8.65 -18.75 12.04
CA VAL A 151 -8.63 -19.35 10.71
C VAL A 151 -8.06 -20.76 10.78
N GLN A 152 -8.53 -21.64 9.90
CA GLN A 152 -8.01 -23.00 9.79
C GLN A 152 -7.08 -23.08 8.57
N ILE A 153 -5.85 -23.55 8.78
CA ILE A 153 -4.85 -23.75 7.72
C ILE A 153 -4.41 -25.22 7.74
N PRO A 154 -5.09 -26.12 6.99
CA PRO A 154 -4.78 -27.54 6.98
C PRO A 154 -3.38 -27.89 6.48
N ASP A 155 -2.86 -27.08 5.56
CA ASP A 155 -1.57 -27.18 4.86
C ASP A 155 -0.46 -26.34 5.51
N TYR A 156 -0.57 -26.02 6.81
CA TYR A 156 0.38 -25.17 7.53
C TYR A 156 1.84 -25.64 7.47
N LEU A 157 2.09 -26.93 7.22
CA LEU A 157 3.43 -27.50 7.08
C LEU A 157 4.18 -26.99 5.83
N ASP A 158 3.45 -26.51 4.82
CA ASP A 158 4.05 -25.94 3.60
C ASP A 158 4.49 -24.47 3.79
N HIS A 159 4.20 -23.89 4.97
CA HIS A 159 4.50 -22.50 5.32
C HIS A 159 5.61 -22.41 6.37
N PRO A 160 6.88 -22.22 5.98
CA PRO A 160 8.03 -22.36 6.88
C PRO A 160 8.12 -21.26 7.94
N MET A 161 7.42 -20.13 7.77
CA MET A 161 7.39 -19.02 8.74
C MET A 161 6.15 -19.06 9.63
N LEU A 162 5.23 -19.99 9.40
CA LEU A 162 4.03 -20.18 10.20
C LEU A 162 4.35 -21.06 11.41
N GLY A 163 3.94 -20.61 12.61
CA GLY A 163 4.15 -21.37 13.84
C GLY A 163 3.39 -22.70 13.91
N LYS A 164 3.50 -23.37 15.05
CA LYS A 164 2.67 -24.56 15.29
C LYS A 164 1.20 -24.16 15.49
N PRO A 165 0.24 -24.93 14.97
CA PRO A 165 -1.17 -24.61 15.16
C PRO A 165 -1.57 -24.71 16.63
N ILE A 166 -2.66 -24.03 16.97
CA ILE A 166 -3.37 -24.25 18.23
C ILE A 166 -4.19 -25.54 18.05
N VAL A 167 -3.91 -26.56 18.86
CA VAL A 167 -4.59 -27.89 18.77
C VAL A 167 -5.40 -28.24 20.01
N THR A 168 -5.33 -27.41 21.04
CA THR A 168 -5.94 -27.63 22.36
C THR A 168 -7.26 -26.89 22.56
N ASP A 169 -7.86 -26.35 21.49
CA ASP A 169 -9.11 -25.60 21.56
C ASP A 169 -10.30 -26.57 21.81
N PRO A 170 -11.13 -26.35 22.84
CA PRO A 170 -12.28 -27.21 23.16
C PRO A 170 -13.48 -27.04 22.21
N ILE A 171 -13.50 -25.98 21.41
CA ILE A 171 -14.59 -25.57 20.51
C ILE A 171 -14.25 -25.89 19.05
N HIS A 172 -12.99 -25.65 18.66
CA HIS A 172 -12.53 -25.79 17.29
C HIS A 172 -11.68 -27.04 17.09
N SER A 173 -11.77 -27.67 15.91
CA SER A 173 -10.97 -28.84 15.56
C SER A 173 -10.07 -28.56 14.36
N GLY A 174 -8.87 -29.14 14.37
CA GLY A 174 -7.88 -29.00 13.29
C GLY A 174 -6.77 -27.98 13.59
N ALA A 175 -5.93 -27.73 12.59
CA ALA A 175 -4.83 -26.78 12.68
C ALA A 175 -5.36 -25.35 12.56
N ILE A 176 -5.61 -24.72 13.71
CA ILE A 176 -6.14 -23.36 13.78
C ILE A 176 -5.07 -22.35 14.17
N PHE A 177 -5.25 -21.12 13.69
CA PHE A 177 -4.41 -19.96 13.91
C PHE A 177 -5.30 -18.74 14.14
N GLU A 178 -4.81 -17.72 14.82
CA GLU A 178 -5.54 -16.46 15.03
C GLU A 178 -4.85 -15.30 14.31
N ALA A 179 -5.60 -14.37 13.73
CA ALA A 179 -4.98 -13.16 13.19
C ALA A 179 -4.43 -12.26 14.31
N SER A 180 -3.21 -11.75 14.15
CA SER A 180 -2.55 -10.91 15.16
C SER A 180 -3.37 -9.70 15.59
N TRP A 181 -4.06 -9.03 14.66
CA TRP A 181 -4.88 -7.87 15.01
C TRP A 181 -6.10 -8.21 15.87
N THR A 182 -6.69 -9.40 15.70
CA THR A 182 -7.82 -9.83 16.55
C THR A 182 -7.36 -10.21 17.93
N HIS A 183 -6.20 -10.87 18.03
CA HIS A 183 -5.56 -11.16 19.31
C HIS A 183 -5.15 -9.86 20.04
N ALA A 184 -4.54 -8.90 19.33
CA ALA A 184 -4.19 -7.59 19.88
C ALA A 184 -5.42 -6.83 20.39
N LEU A 185 -6.53 -6.87 19.65
CA LEU A 185 -7.79 -6.24 20.07
C LEU A 185 -8.39 -6.90 21.31
N HIS A 186 -8.34 -8.23 21.37
CA HIS A 186 -8.74 -9.03 22.53
C HIS A 186 -7.94 -8.66 23.78
N CYS A 187 -6.60 -8.61 23.68
CA CYS A 187 -5.72 -8.19 24.78
C CYS A 187 -5.97 -6.76 25.22
N LEU A 188 -6.20 -5.84 24.27
CA LEU A 188 -6.53 -4.45 24.58
C LEU A 188 -7.84 -4.35 25.36
N TYR A 189 -8.90 -5.05 24.93
CA TYR A 189 -10.17 -5.10 25.65
C TYR A 189 -10.00 -5.62 27.08
N TYR A 190 -9.23 -6.70 27.29
CA TYR A 190 -8.95 -7.22 28.63
C TYR A 190 -8.25 -6.20 29.52
N THR A 191 -7.34 -5.41 28.96
CA THR A 191 -6.64 -4.34 29.67
C THR A 191 -7.60 -3.22 30.06
N VAL A 192 -8.47 -2.80 29.13
CA VAL A 192 -9.53 -1.80 29.36
C VAL A 192 -10.49 -2.26 30.46
N ASP A 193 -10.99 -3.49 30.37
CA ASP A 193 -11.93 -4.06 31.33
C ASP A 193 -11.32 -4.20 32.72
N THR A 194 -10.07 -4.67 32.80
CA THR A 194 -9.35 -4.78 34.08
C THR A 194 -9.10 -3.41 34.68
N TYR A 195 -8.68 -2.43 33.88
CA TYR A 195 -8.49 -1.05 34.33
C TYR A 195 -9.81 -0.46 34.85
N HIS A 196 -10.92 -0.64 34.13
CA HIS A 196 -12.25 -0.24 34.59
C HIS A 196 -12.61 -0.85 35.95
N GLN A 197 -12.37 -2.16 36.15
CA GLN A 197 -12.65 -2.81 37.44
C GLN A 197 -11.78 -2.28 38.57
N LEU A 198 -10.51 -1.95 38.31
CA LEU A 198 -9.64 -1.34 39.32
C LEU A 198 -10.14 0.06 39.72
N VAL A 199 -10.57 0.83 38.72
CA VAL A 199 -11.04 2.20 38.88
C VAL A 199 -12.38 2.29 39.62
N VAL A 200 -13.30 1.33 39.40
CA VAL A 200 -14.57 1.26 40.13
C VAL A 200 -14.37 0.81 41.58
N ASN A 201 -13.39 -0.06 41.85
CA ASN A 201 -13.20 -0.68 43.16
C ASN A 201 -12.23 0.08 44.11
N GLY A 202 -11.66 1.21 43.71
CA GLY A 202 -10.77 1.96 44.60
C GLY A 202 -10.13 3.21 44.01
N THR A 203 -9.22 3.81 44.78
CA THR A 203 -8.37 4.92 44.33
C THR A 203 -7.07 4.35 43.76
N PHE A 204 -6.80 4.62 42.49
CA PHE A 204 -5.61 4.16 41.77
C PHE A 204 -5.04 5.32 40.94
N GLY A 205 -3.71 5.46 40.86
CA GLY A 205 -3.04 6.52 40.10
C GLY A 205 -1.83 7.15 40.82
N PHE A 206 -1.08 7.99 40.10
CA PHE A 206 0.09 8.70 40.65
C PHE A 206 -0.39 9.68 41.72
N LYS A 207 0.13 9.56 42.95
CA LYS A 207 -0.34 10.33 44.14
C LYS A 207 -1.84 10.15 44.47
N GLY A 208 -2.48 9.10 43.97
CA GLY A 208 -3.91 8.85 44.17
C GLY A 208 -4.84 9.67 43.26
N GLU A 209 -4.29 10.44 42.31
CA GLU A 209 -5.07 11.15 41.31
C GLU A 209 -5.37 10.24 40.12
N ARG A 210 -6.66 10.07 39.83
CA ARG A 210 -7.16 9.33 38.66
C ARG A 210 -6.99 10.20 37.42
N ASN A 211 -6.46 9.61 36.34
CA ASN A 211 -6.42 10.25 35.02
C ASN A 211 -7.18 9.39 33.99
N ASP A 212 -8.46 9.17 34.28
CA ASP A 212 -9.33 8.29 33.49
C ASP A 212 -9.52 8.79 32.06
N TYR A 213 -9.49 10.12 31.87
CA TYR A 213 -9.52 10.74 30.55
C TYR A 213 -8.31 10.32 29.70
N HIS A 214 -7.10 10.44 30.25
CA HIS A 214 -5.90 10.05 29.52
C HIS A 214 -5.84 8.53 29.27
N ALA A 215 -6.31 7.72 30.23
CA ALA A 215 -6.42 6.28 30.02
C ALA A 215 -7.40 5.95 28.87
N ALA A 216 -8.59 6.53 28.87
CA ALA A 216 -9.57 6.33 27.80
C ALA A 216 -9.04 6.76 26.43
N HIS A 217 -8.41 7.93 26.37
CA HIS A 217 -7.76 8.44 25.15
C HIS A 217 -6.68 7.48 24.63
N CYS A 218 -5.80 6.98 25.50
CA CYS A 218 -4.74 6.04 25.13
C CYS A 218 -5.31 4.71 24.61
N PHE A 219 -6.33 4.17 25.28
CA PHE A 219 -6.98 2.94 24.83
C PHE A 219 -7.64 3.11 23.47
N GLU A 220 -8.33 4.22 23.23
CA GLU A 220 -8.91 4.53 21.92
C GLU A 220 -7.85 4.73 20.82
N TYR A 221 -6.74 5.38 21.16
CA TYR A 221 -5.63 5.55 20.24
C TYR A 221 -5.04 4.20 19.81
N LEU A 222 -4.83 3.28 20.77
CA LEU A 222 -4.36 1.92 20.48
C LEU A 222 -5.39 1.12 19.67
N ARG A 223 -6.68 1.22 20.01
CA ARG A 223 -7.76 0.55 19.26
C ARG A 223 -7.77 0.98 17.80
N ASN A 224 -7.69 2.29 17.55
CA ASN A 224 -7.64 2.83 16.18
C ASN A 224 -6.37 2.42 15.43
N GLN A 225 -5.22 2.36 16.11
CA GLN A 225 -3.98 1.86 15.53
C GLN A 225 -4.08 0.40 15.12
N ILE A 226 -4.60 -0.47 16.00
CA ILE A 226 -4.80 -1.89 15.71
C ILE A 226 -5.71 -2.07 14.48
N LEU A 227 -6.85 -1.37 14.44
CA LEU A 227 -7.78 -1.47 13.31
C LEU A 227 -7.24 -0.87 12.01
N CYS A 228 -6.36 0.13 12.10
CA CYS A 228 -5.75 0.76 10.93
C CYS A 228 -4.65 -0.10 10.31
N MET A 229 -3.81 -0.71 11.16
CA MET A 229 -2.71 -1.56 10.71
C MET A 229 -3.20 -2.95 10.33
N ALA A 230 -4.21 -3.46 11.05
CA ALA A 230 -4.83 -4.76 10.83
C ALA A 230 -3.79 -5.84 10.52
N ASP A 231 -2.82 -6.03 11.42
CA ASP A 231 -1.76 -7.01 11.23
C ASP A 231 -2.33 -8.41 10.97
N MET A 232 -2.16 -8.90 9.74
CA MET A 232 -2.71 -10.15 9.24
C MET A 232 -1.76 -11.33 9.43
N THR A 233 -0.66 -11.16 10.18
CA THR A 233 0.17 -12.27 10.62
C THR A 233 -0.70 -13.30 11.35
N LEU A 234 -0.47 -14.58 11.07
CA LEU A 234 -1.21 -15.68 11.68
C LEU A 234 -0.44 -16.22 12.88
N GLU A 235 -1.10 -16.22 14.02
CA GLU A 235 -0.54 -16.65 15.29
C GLU A 235 -0.98 -18.05 15.68
N GLY A 236 0.01 -18.88 16.00
CA GLY A 236 -0.18 -20.23 16.53
C GLY A 236 0.38 -20.37 17.95
N SER A 237 0.40 -21.60 18.47
CA SER A 237 0.79 -21.90 19.85
C SER A 237 2.28 -21.67 20.16
N GLU A 238 3.16 -21.84 19.18
CA GLU A 238 4.62 -21.71 19.36
C GLU A 238 5.30 -21.14 18.10
N SER A 239 6.41 -20.40 18.30
CA SER A 239 7.26 -19.88 17.21
C SER A 239 8.17 -20.95 16.61
N LEU A 240 8.52 -20.81 15.32
CA LEU A 240 9.59 -21.59 14.69
C LEU A 240 10.97 -20.92 14.79
N LEU A 241 11.06 -19.63 15.13
CA LEU A 241 12.31 -18.86 15.15
C LEU A 241 13.09 -19.08 16.46
N ASP A 242 13.49 -20.33 16.74
CA ASP A 242 14.42 -20.76 17.82
C ASP A 242 14.24 -20.10 19.20
N ALA A 243 13.06 -19.53 19.44
CA ALA A 243 12.73 -18.84 20.66
C ALA A 243 12.17 -19.90 21.60
N THR A 244 12.82 -20.06 22.75
CA THR A 244 12.31 -20.77 23.92
C THR A 244 11.07 -20.07 24.52
N GLY A 245 10.25 -19.40 23.70
CA GLY A 245 9.16 -18.52 24.08
C GLY A 245 8.05 -18.47 23.04
N GLU A 246 6.87 -18.07 23.52
CA GLU A 246 5.67 -17.79 22.74
C GLU A 246 5.95 -16.60 21.79
N GLY A 247 5.59 -16.70 20.51
CA GLY A 247 5.77 -15.62 19.55
C GLY A 247 5.69 -16.06 18.09
N GLN A 248 5.41 -15.14 17.17
CA GLN A 248 5.26 -15.43 15.74
C GLN A 248 6.02 -14.39 14.93
N ALA A 249 6.37 -14.71 13.68
CA ALA A 249 7.17 -13.79 12.86
C ALA A 249 6.29 -12.72 12.22
N HIS A 250 6.48 -11.46 12.58
CA HIS A 250 5.76 -10.32 11.99
C HIS A 250 6.61 -9.55 10.98
N MET A 251 5.96 -8.94 9.99
CA MET A 251 6.59 -7.97 9.09
C MET A 251 6.54 -6.56 9.68
N CYS A 252 7.64 -6.12 10.28
CA CYS A 252 7.76 -4.83 10.96
C CYS A 252 8.46 -3.75 10.10
N ARG A 253 8.21 -2.47 10.40
CA ARG A 253 9.07 -1.37 9.92
C ARG A 253 10.44 -1.49 10.54
N ASN A 254 11.46 -1.06 9.81
CA ASN A 254 12.82 -0.96 10.35
C ASN A 254 12.83 0.10 11.46
N ARG A 255 13.10 -0.33 12.70
CA ARG A 255 13.03 0.52 13.88
C ARG A 255 14.18 1.51 13.90
N GLU A 256 15.37 1.09 13.49
CA GLU A 256 16.58 1.91 13.45
C GLU A 256 16.43 3.05 12.43
N GLU A 257 15.88 2.75 11.25
CA GLU A 257 15.58 3.74 10.23
C GLU A 257 14.55 4.76 10.72
N ALA A 258 13.46 4.29 11.34
CA ALA A 258 12.43 5.16 11.90
C ALA A 258 12.99 6.08 12.99
N ILE A 259 13.81 5.54 13.90
CA ILE A 259 14.46 6.32 14.96
C ILE A 259 15.40 7.36 14.36
N SER A 260 16.29 6.97 13.45
CA SER A 260 17.22 7.90 12.79
C SER A 260 16.45 9.05 12.13
N TRP A 261 15.34 8.75 11.45
CA TRP A 261 14.52 9.78 10.82
C TRP A 261 13.92 10.78 11.81
N ILE A 262 13.47 10.30 12.98
CA ILE A 262 12.93 11.13 14.08
C ILE A 262 14.04 11.97 14.69
N GLU A 263 15.18 11.36 15.02
CA GLU A 263 16.32 12.02 15.66
C GLU A 263 16.90 13.15 14.79
N ASP A 264 16.95 12.97 13.47
CA ASP A 264 17.35 13.99 12.50
C ASP A 264 16.43 15.23 12.48
N ARG A 265 15.21 15.09 13.00
CA ARG A 265 14.14 16.10 12.97
C ARG A 265 13.64 16.47 14.37
N ARG A 266 14.32 16.02 15.42
CA ARG A 266 13.91 16.28 16.80
C ARG A 266 13.95 17.77 17.10
N VAL A 267 12.99 18.22 17.90
CA VAL A 267 12.84 19.63 18.28
C VAL A 267 13.56 19.97 19.59
N ASP A 268 13.84 18.95 20.41
CA ASP A 268 14.61 19.04 21.64
C ASP A 268 15.29 17.69 21.96
N ASP A 269 16.09 17.68 23.03
CA ASP A 269 16.84 16.51 23.50
C ASP A 269 16.21 15.88 24.78
N VAL A 270 14.95 16.16 25.10
CA VAL A 270 14.25 15.62 26.28
C VAL A 270 13.74 14.20 25.98
N GLN A 271 14.29 13.22 26.70
CA GLN A 271 13.83 11.83 26.61
C GLN A 271 12.84 11.52 27.73
N SER A 272 11.53 11.65 27.46
CA SER A 272 10.47 11.25 28.41
C SER A 272 9.27 10.68 27.66
N ILE A 273 8.64 9.66 28.24
CA ILE A 273 7.39 9.07 27.74
C ILE A 273 6.19 10.00 28.04
N VAL A 274 6.27 10.79 29.12
CA VAL A 274 5.15 11.59 29.64
C VAL A 274 5.43 13.11 29.57
N GLY A 275 6.55 13.49 28.97
CA GLY A 275 7.09 14.85 29.07
C GLY A 275 7.77 15.12 30.44
N PRO A 276 8.30 16.34 30.65
CA PRO A 276 8.69 16.81 31.97
C PRO A 276 7.49 17.00 32.92
#